data_AF-V6M4Q8-F1
#
_entry.id   AF-V6M4Q8-F1
#
_cell.length_a   1.000
_cell.length_b   1.000
_cell.length_c   1.000
_cell.angle_alpha   90.00
_cell.angle_beta   90.00
_cell.angle_gamma   90.00
#
_symmetry.space_group_name_H-M   'P 1'
#
loop_
_entity.id
_entity.type
_entity.pdbx_description
1 polymer ?
#
loop_
_entity_poly.entity_id
_entity_poly.type
_entity_poly.pdbx_seq_one_letter_code
_entity_poly.pdbx_strand_id
1 'polypeptide(L)'
;MQKPVQDVVRFFSLFFKQSLSEIQSISQDQLQELNFSGKSVFDVEEVREVLTSFASQINSLVSSDQEKISKLAGSLAMQLMSQASEQSVEIQPKITDLENEARLKMFEKGVDNQNATQFKKVDNTSLIQNEGRIKELEAQLLQKDAELAEAGQLLQAKVDAAPQYQNIVRMMKKKNEEIEELRDRLGE
;
A
#
# COMPACT_ATOMS: atom_id res chain seq x y z
N MET A 1 29.52 10.66 -29.67
CA MET A 1 28.36 10.83 -28.76
C MET A 1 27.47 9.59 -28.60
N GLN A 2 27.57 8.52 -29.40
CA GLN A 2 26.64 7.37 -29.35
C GLN A 2 26.84 6.38 -28.17
N LYS A 3 28.06 6.19 -27.66
CA LYS A 3 28.36 5.26 -26.55
C LYS A 3 27.57 5.52 -25.24
N PRO A 4 27.58 6.74 -24.67
CA PRO A 4 26.88 6.99 -23.41
C PRO A 4 25.36 6.82 -23.53
N VAL A 5 24.76 7.11 -24.69
CA VAL A 5 23.32 6.86 -24.94
C VAL A 5 23.03 5.35 -25.00
N GLN A 6 23.91 4.56 -25.60
CA GLN A 6 23.78 3.10 -25.61
C GLN A 6 23.85 2.49 -24.21
N ASP A 7 24.72 3.01 -23.32
CA ASP A 7 24.86 2.50 -21.96
C ASP A 7 23.63 2.79 -21.09
N VAL A 8 22.99 3.97 -21.26
CA VAL A 8 21.73 4.31 -20.58
C VAL A 8 20.58 3.43 -21.08
N VAL A 9 20.45 3.26 -22.40
CA VAL A 9 19.42 2.38 -22.99
C VAL A 9 19.63 0.93 -22.54
N ARG A 10 20.89 0.47 -22.47
CA ARG A 10 21.24 -0.86 -21.97
C ARG A 10 20.91 -1.02 -20.49
N PHE A 11 21.18 -0.01 -19.66
CA PHE A 11 20.81 -0.01 -18.25
C PHE A 11 19.30 -0.19 -18.06
N PHE A 12 18.48 0.65 -18.71
CA PHE A 12 17.02 0.54 -18.60
C PHE A 12 16.50 -0.78 -19.18
N SER A 13 17.09 -1.27 -20.27
CA SER A 13 16.72 -2.59 -20.82
C SER A 13 17.00 -3.74 -19.85
N LEU A 14 18.14 -3.73 -19.16
CA LEU A 14 18.47 -4.73 -18.14
C LEU A 14 17.57 -4.59 -16.90
N PHE A 15 17.34 -3.35 -16.47
CA PHE A 15 16.44 -3.03 -15.37
C PHE A 15 15.03 -3.58 -15.60
N PHE A 16 14.40 -3.25 -16.74
CA PHE A 16 13.06 -3.74 -17.05
C PHE A 16 13.00 -5.26 -17.23
N LYS A 17 14.06 -5.88 -17.78
CA LYS A 17 14.15 -7.34 -17.87
C LYS A 17 14.19 -7.99 -16.49
N GLN A 18 14.91 -7.38 -15.55
CA GLN A 18 14.99 -7.85 -14.19
C GLN A 18 13.64 -7.70 -13.47
N SER A 19 13.01 -6.53 -13.54
CA SER A 19 11.67 -6.31 -12.97
C SER A 19 10.64 -7.30 -13.53
N LEU A 20 10.70 -7.57 -14.85
CA LEU A 20 9.83 -8.56 -15.48
C LEU A 20 10.07 -9.98 -14.94
N SER A 21 11.34 -10.37 -14.76
CA SER A 21 11.71 -11.67 -14.19
C SER A 21 11.22 -11.81 -12.75
N GLU A 22 11.30 -10.74 -11.96
CA GLU A 22 10.84 -10.73 -10.56
C GLU A 22 9.30 -10.83 -10.49
N ILE A 23 8.57 -10.12 -11.35
CA ILE A 23 7.10 -10.28 -11.47
C ILE A 23 6.72 -11.71 -11.88
N GLN A 24 7.46 -12.30 -12.83
CA GLN A 24 7.23 -13.68 -13.26
C GLN A 24 7.49 -14.68 -12.13
N SER A 25 8.53 -14.46 -11.31
CA SER A 25 8.82 -15.27 -10.12
C SER A 25 7.67 -15.19 -9.12
N ILE A 26 7.25 -13.96 -8.75
CA ILE A 26 6.13 -13.75 -7.84
C ILE A 26 4.86 -14.46 -8.34
N SER A 27 4.60 -14.40 -9.64
CA SER A 27 3.46 -15.08 -10.27
C SER A 27 3.59 -16.61 -10.16
N GLN A 28 4.78 -17.15 -10.40
CA GLN A 28 5.03 -18.59 -10.29
C GLN A 28 4.94 -19.08 -8.85
N ASP A 29 5.44 -18.32 -7.88
CA ASP A 29 5.38 -18.67 -6.46
C ASP A 29 3.93 -18.73 -5.97
N GLN A 30 3.10 -17.74 -6.32
CA GLN A 30 1.67 -17.74 -5.99
C GLN A 30 0.92 -18.89 -6.68
N LEU A 31 1.27 -19.23 -7.93
CA LEU A 31 0.69 -20.38 -8.63
C LEU A 31 1.15 -21.73 -8.05
N GLN A 32 2.39 -21.83 -7.56
CA GLN A 32 2.89 -23.03 -6.89
C GLN A 32 2.20 -23.22 -5.55
N GLU A 33 2.02 -22.15 -4.76
CA GLU A 33 1.31 -22.17 -3.48
C GLU A 33 -0.13 -22.67 -3.64
N LEU A 34 -0.83 -22.22 -4.69
CA LEU A 34 -2.13 -22.75 -5.10
C LEU A 34 -2.08 -24.22 -5.53
N ASN A 35 -1.05 -24.66 -6.23
CA ASN A 35 -0.91 -26.06 -6.65
C ASN A 35 -0.55 -27.01 -5.48
N PHE A 36 0.24 -26.55 -4.50
CA PHE A 36 0.60 -27.32 -3.30
C PHE A 36 -0.58 -27.49 -2.33
N SER A 37 -1.55 -26.59 -2.37
CA SER A 37 -2.82 -26.71 -1.64
C SER A 37 -3.58 -28.01 -1.97
N GLY A 38 -3.37 -28.58 -3.17
CA GLY A 38 -4.02 -29.82 -3.61
C GLY A 38 -5.54 -29.72 -3.77
N LYS A 39 -6.13 -28.54 -3.53
CA LYS A 39 -7.54 -28.23 -3.76
C LYS A 39 -7.79 -27.98 -5.26
N SER A 40 -8.82 -28.64 -5.79
CA SER A 40 -9.32 -28.40 -7.14
C SER A 40 -10.39 -27.29 -7.22
N VAL A 41 -10.92 -26.88 -6.07
CA VAL A 41 -11.96 -25.84 -5.94
C VAL A 41 -11.55 -24.90 -4.82
N PHE A 42 -11.47 -23.62 -5.15
CA PHE A 42 -11.18 -22.51 -4.24
C PHE A 42 -12.47 -21.73 -4.00
N ASP A 43 -12.68 -21.27 -2.78
CA ASP A 43 -13.75 -20.32 -2.51
C ASP A 43 -13.38 -18.89 -2.97
N VAL A 44 -14.37 -18.00 -3.00
CA VAL A 44 -14.20 -16.63 -3.52
C VAL A 44 -13.25 -15.81 -2.64
N GLU A 45 -13.22 -16.04 -1.33
CA GLU A 45 -12.34 -15.30 -0.42
C GLU A 45 -10.89 -15.80 -0.52
N GLU A 46 -10.66 -17.11 -0.68
CA GLU A 46 -9.33 -17.70 -0.95
C GLU A 46 -8.73 -17.13 -2.24
N VAL A 47 -9.52 -17.04 -3.32
CA VAL A 47 -9.08 -16.43 -4.59
C VAL A 47 -8.79 -14.94 -4.40
N ARG A 48 -9.60 -14.24 -3.62
CA ARG A 48 -9.42 -12.81 -3.35
C ARG A 48 -8.17 -12.55 -2.51
N GLU A 49 -7.88 -13.38 -1.52
CA GLU A 49 -6.68 -13.28 -0.69
C GLU A 49 -5.41 -13.46 -1.54
N VAL A 50 -5.38 -14.45 -2.42
CA VAL A 50 -4.25 -14.68 -3.33
C VAL A 50 -4.06 -13.51 -4.29
N LEU A 51 -5.14 -13.00 -4.91
CA LEU A 51 -5.06 -11.83 -5.79
C LEU A 51 -4.62 -10.58 -5.05
N THR A 52 -5.05 -10.40 -3.80
CA THR A 52 -4.67 -9.26 -2.96
C THR A 52 -3.20 -9.35 -2.56
N SER A 53 -2.73 -10.54 -2.18
CA SER A 53 -1.31 -10.83 -1.89
C SER A 53 -0.44 -10.54 -3.12
N PHE A 54 -0.83 -11.08 -4.28
CA PHE A 54 -0.14 -10.85 -5.56
C PHE A 54 -0.06 -9.37 -5.93
N ALA A 55 -1.18 -8.65 -5.84
CA ALA A 55 -1.24 -7.21 -6.12
C ALA A 55 -0.36 -6.41 -5.16
N SER A 56 -0.35 -6.76 -3.87
CA SER A 56 0.49 -6.13 -2.85
C SER A 56 1.98 -6.29 -3.15
N GLN A 57 2.41 -7.51 -3.51
CA GLN A 57 3.80 -7.81 -3.83
C GLN A 57 4.26 -7.09 -5.10
N ILE A 58 3.44 -7.06 -6.15
CA ILE A 58 3.74 -6.30 -7.37
C ILE A 58 3.82 -4.80 -7.09
N ASN A 59 2.88 -4.23 -6.32
CA ASN A 59 2.89 -2.81 -6.00
C ASN A 59 4.12 -2.41 -5.19
N SER A 60 4.57 -3.27 -4.27
CA SER A 60 5.81 -3.07 -3.53
C SER A 60 7.03 -3.05 -4.45
N LEU A 61 7.13 -4.02 -5.37
CA LEU A 61 8.22 -4.09 -6.35
C LEU A 61 8.24 -2.85 -7.26
N VAL A 62 7.09 -2.49 -7.82
CA VAL A 62 6.98 -1.33 -8.73
C VAL A 62 7.32 -0.03 -8.00
N SER A 63 6.89 0.12 -6.74
CA SER A 63 7.22 1.29 -5.92
C SER A 63 8.72 1.38 -5.63
N SER A 64 9.36 0.25 -5.31
CA SER A 64 10.82 0.19 -5.10
C SER A 64 11.58 0.58 -6.38
N ASP A 65 11.14 0.06 -7.52
CA ASP A 65 11.76 0.36 -8.82
C ASP A 65 11.55 1.82 -9.24
N GLN A 66 10.38 2.39 -8.98
CA GLN A 66 10.11 3.81 -9.17
C GLN A 66 11.02 4.69 -8.31
N GLU A 67 11.26 4.32 -7.05
CA GLU A 67 12.17 5.04 -6.17
C GLU A 67 13.62 5.01 -6.70
N LYS A 68 14.10 3.84 -7.14
CA LYS A 68 15.44 3.69 -7.75
C LYS A 68 15.59 4.56 -9.00
N ILE A 69 14.59 4.55 -9.90
CA ILE A 69 14.60 5.38 -11.11
C ILE A 69 14.61 6.87 -10.74
N SER A 70 13.81 7.28 -9.76
CA SER A 70 13.72 8.67 -9.32
C SER A 70 15.04 9.19 -8.75
N LYS A 71 15.72 8.37 -7.93
CA LYS A 71 17.06 8.68 -7.41
C LYS A 71 18.10 8.79 -8.53
N LEU A 72 18.07 7.88 -9.50
CA LEU A 72 18.96 7.90 -10.65
C LEU A 72 18.74 9.16 -11.51
N ALA A 73 17.48 9.49 -11.80
CA ALA A 73 17.11 10.68 -12.56
C ALA A 73 17.55 11.96 -11.84
N GLY A 74 17.34 12.05 -10.53
CA GLY A 74 17.81 13.17 -9.71
C GLY A 74 19.33 13.31 -9.71
N SER A 75 20.05 12.19 -9.55
CA SER A 75 21.52 12.17 -9.64
C SER A 75 22.02 12.63 -11.01
N LEU A 76 21.40 12.18 -12.08
CA LEU A 76 21.77 12.57 -13.44
C LEU A 76 21.50 14.06 -13.69
N ALA A 77 20.36 14.58 -13.23
CA ALA A 77 20.04 15.99 -13.33
C ALA A 77 21.06 16.85 -12.59
N MET A 78 21.47 16.45 -11.38
CA MET A 78 22.55 17.13 -10.64
C MET A 78 23.89 17.09 -11.36
N GLN A 79 24.26 15.95 -11.94
CA GLN A 79 25.50 15.83 -12.73
C GLN A 79 25.47 16.71 -13.98
N LEU A 80 24.35 16.76 -14.70
CA LEU A 80 24.19 17.62 -15.86
C LEU A 80 24.27 19.10 -15.49
N MET A 81 23.63 19.51 -14.38
CA MET A 81 23.74 20.88 -13.86
C MET A 81 25.18 21.23 -13.46
N SER A 82 25.92 20.31 -12.82
CA SER A 82 27.33 20.51 -12.47
C SER A 82 28.20 20.68 -13.71
N GLN A 83 28.08 19.79 -14.69
CA GLN A 83 28.83 19.85 -15.96
C GLN A 83 28.52 21.12 -16.76
N ALA A 84 27.27 21.57 -16.71
CA ALA A 84 26.83 22.81 -17.33
C ALA A 84 27.45 24.05 -16.70
N SER A 85 27.46 24.08 -15.37
CA SER A 85 28.07 25.16 -14.59
C SER A 85 29.58 25.23 -14.86
N GLU A 86 30.26 24.09 -14.93
CA GLU A 86 31.69 23.99 -15.28
C GLU A 86 31.98 24.48 -16.70
N GLN A 87 31.03 24.34 -17.62
CA GLN A 87 31.14 24.80 -19.01
C GLN A 87 30.56 26.20 -19.27
N SER A 88 30.15 26.92 -18.21
CA SER A 88 29.50 28.24 -18.30
C SER A 88 28.24 28.28 -19.18
N VAL A 89 27.50 27.17 -19.23
CA VAL A 89 26.22 27.08 -19.95
C VAL A 89 25.07 27.11 -18.93
N GLU A 90 24.21 28.12 -18.99
CA GLU A 90 22.98 28.15 -18.17
C GLU A 90 21.97 27.11 -18.68
N ILE A 91 21.85 25.98 -17.97
CA ILE A 91 20.89 24.91 -18.30
C ILE A 91 19.60 25.00 -17.48
N GLN A 92 19.57 25.81 -16.41
CA GLN A 92 18.37 26.05 -15.58
C GLN A 92 17.10 26.39 -16.38
N PRO A 93 17.13 27.28 -17.39
CA PRO A 93 15.95 27.60 -18.18
C PRO A 93 15.45 26.37 -18.94
N LYS A 94 16.36 25.58 -19.50
CA LYS A 94 16.03 24.41 -20.32
C LYS A 94 15.55 23.21 -19.49
N ILE A 95 16.03 23.07 -18.25
CA ILE A 95 15.49 22.10 -17.28
C ILE A 95 14.07 22.49 -16.92
N THR A 96 13.81 23.77 -16.64
CA THR A 96 12.46 24.26 -16.33
C THR A 96 11.50 24.00 -17.50
N ASP A 97 11.94 24.25 -18.73
CA ASP A 97 11.16 23.97 -19.95
C ASP A 97 10.88 22.47 -20.11
N LEU A 98 11.86 21.59 -19.88
CA LEU A 98 11.70 20.13 -19.96
C LEU A 98 10.82 19.58 -18.84
N GLU A 99 10.90 20.12 -17.62
CA GLU A 99 10.01 19.76 -16.52
C GLU A 99 8.56 20.16 -16.82
N ASN A 100 8.36 21.34 -17.41
CA ASN A 100 7.05 21.80 -17.87
C ASN A 100 6.53 20.92 -19.03
N GLU A 101 7.37 20.54 -19.98
CA GLU A 101 7.03 19.65 -21.09
C GLU A 101 6.71 18.23 -20.60
N ALA A 102 7.48 17.69 -19.64
CA ALA A 102 7.22 16.40 -19.03
C ALA A 102 5.92 16.40 -18.22
N ARG A 103 5.64 17.49 -17.48
CA ARG A 103 4.35 17.70 -16.81
C ARG A 103 3.20 17.74 -17.82
N LEU A 104 3.35 18.46 -18.94
CA LEU A 104 2.33 18.49 -20.00
C LEU A 104 2.12 17.11 -20.63
N LYS A 105 3.18 16.37 -20.94
CA LYS A 105 3.08 15.03 -21.54
C LYS A 105 2.49 13.99 -20.60
N MET A 106 2.77 14.09 -19.29
CA MET A 106 2.11 13.30 -18.26
C MET A 106 0.62 13.66 -18.15
N PHE A 107 0.28 14.93 -18.36
CA PHE A 107 -1.10 15.40 -18.44
C PHE A 107 -1.81 14.84 -19.68
N GLU A 108 -1.20 14.91 -20.86
CA GLU A 108 -1.74 14.37 -22.11
C GLU A 108 -1.92 12.85 -22.09
N LYS A 109 -0.94 12.10 -21.56
CA LYS A 109 -1.07 10.64 -21.37
C LYS A 109 -2.08 10.26 -20.27
N GLY A 110 -2.38 11.17 -19.35
CA GLY A 110 -3.46 11.02 -18.38
C GLY A 110 -4.86 11.25 -18.97
N VAL A 111 -4.96 11.95 -20.12
CA VAL A 111 -6.25 12.26 -20.78
C VAL A 111 -6.81 11.06 -21.55
N ASP A 112 -5.97 10.13 -22.03
CA ASP A 112 -6.42 8.88 -22.66
C ASP A 112 -7.03 7.89 -21.66
N ASN A 113 -6.90 8.15 -20.36
CA ASN A 113 -7.48 7.36 -19.29
C ASN A 113 -8.65 8.16 -18.67
N GLN A 114 -9.79 8.17 -19.36
CA GLN A 114 -10.97 9.00 -19.07
C GLN A 114 -11.64 8.83 -17.68
N ASN A 115 -11.02 8.11 -16.74
CA ASN A 115 -11.51 7.96 -15.36
C ASN A 115 -10.51 8.36 -14.26
N ALA A 116 -9.32 8.87 -14.58
CA ALA A 116 -8.32 9.20 -13.56
C ALA A 116 -8.03 10.72 -13.47
N THR A 117 -8.79 11.37 -12.59
CA THR A 117 -8.42 12.60 -11.85
C THR A 117 -8.32 13.90 -12.65
N GLN A 118 -9.42 14.66 -12.67
CA GLN A 118 -9.40 16.10 -12.92
C GLN A 118 -8.63 16.82 -11.79
N PHE A 119 -7.34 17.04 -11.94
CA PHE A 119 -6.67 18.11 -11.20
C PHE A 119 -6.99 19.45 -11.88
N LYS A 120 -8.17 19.99 -11.56
CA LYS A 120 -8.48 21.40 -11.79
C LYS A 120 -7.44 22.22 -11.03
N LYS A 121 -6.95 23.30 -11.66
CA LYS A 121 -6.25 24.38 -10.93
C LYS A 121 -7.06 24.67 -9.68
N VAL A 122 -6.45 24.46 -8.52
CA VAL A 122 -7.11 24.63 -7.23
C VAL A 122 -7.23 26.13 -6.99
N ASP A 123 -8.38 26.71 -7.36
CA ASP A 123 -8.75 28.06 -6.92
C ASP A 123 -8.98 28.05 -5.41
N ASN A 124 -8.62 29.13 -4.70
CA ASN A 124 -8.74 29.27 -3.24
C ASN A 124 -10.14 28.92 -2.70
N THR A 125 -11.19 29.07 -3.50
CA THR A 125 -12.57 28.69 -3.15
C THR A 125 -12.74 27.16 -3.02
N SER A 126 -11.98 26.38 -3.79
CA SER A 126 -12.00 24.91 -3.78
C SER A 126 -11.29 24.34 -2.54
N LEU A 127 -10.25 25.03 -2.04
CA LEU A 127 -9.57 24.65 -0.78
C LEU A 127 -10.50 24.83 0.41
N ILE A 128 -11.23 25.94 0.48
CA ILE A 128 -12.18 26.22 1.57
C ILE A 128 -13.33 25.21 1.57
N GLN A 129 -13.84 24.83 0.39
CA GLN A 129 -14.86 23.76 0.30
C GLN A 129 -14.32 22.39 0.70
N ASN A 130 -13.08 22.07 0.32
CA ASN A 130 -12.45 20.82 0.70
C ASN A 130 -12.16 20.76 2.20
N GLU A 131 -11.70 21.84 2.83
CA GLU A 131 -11.53 21.92 4.28
C GLU A 131 -12.84 21.74 5.04
N GLY A 132 -13.94 22.34 4.56
CA GLY A 132 -15.27 22.13 5.13
C GLY A 132 -15.73 20.67 5.06
N ARG A 133 -15.50 20.04 3.91
CA ARG A 133 -15.85 18.63 3.68
C ARG A 133 -14.97 17.67 4.46
N ILE A 134 -13.70 17.99 4.69
CA ILE A 134 -12.80 17.23 5.56
C ILE A 134 -13.30 17.27 7.00
N LYS A 135 -13.64 18.46 7.53
CA LYS A 135 -14.22 18.58 8.89
C LYS A 135 -15.53 17.81 9.06
N GLU A 136 -16.37 17.82 8.03
CA GLU A 136 -17.63 17.07 8.05
C GLU A 136 -17.40 15.56 8.05
N LEU A 137 -16.44 15.07 7.25
CA LEU A 137 -16.04 13.67 7.24
C LEU A 137 -15.37 13.25 8.56
N GLU A 138 -14.55 14.11 9.17
CA GLU A 138 -13.96 13.86 10.49
C GLU A 138 -15.03 13.74 11.58
N ALA A 139 -16.05 14.61 11.55
CA ALA A 139 -17.18 14.53 12.48
C ALA A 139 -18.00 13.23 12.29
N GLN A 140 -18.24 12.82 11.05
CA GLN A 140 -18.92 11.56 10.74
C GLN A 140 -18.09 10.35 11.18
N LEU A 141 -16.76 10.39 11.02
CA LEU A 141 -15.86 9.33 11.46
C LEU A 141 -15.92 9.18 12.99
N LEU A 142 -15.84 10.30 13.71
CA LEU A 142 -15.92 10.32 15.17
C LEU A 142 -17.26 9.77 15.68
N GLN A 143 -18.35 10.11 15.00
CA GLN A 143 -19.68 9.57 15.31
C GLN A 143 -19.75 8.05 15.06
N LYS A 144 -19.18 7.57 13.95
CA LYS A 144 -19.14 6.14 13.63
C LYS A 144 -18.29 5.34 14.61
N ASP A 145 -17.19 5.91 15.08
CA ASP A 145 -16.35 5.29 16.11
C ASP A 145 -17.10 5.18 17.45
N ALA A 146 -17.89 6.18 17.82
CA ALA A 146 -18.75 6.12 19.01
C ALA A 146 -19.85 5.05 18.88
N GLU A 147 -20.51 4.96 17.72
CA GLU A 147 -21.52 3.93 17.43
C GLU A 147 -20.91 2.51 17.47
N LEU A 148 -19.68 2.33 16.95
CA LEU A 148 -18.96 1.06 17.02
C LEU A 148 -18.58 0.69 18.45
N ALA A 149 -18.14 1.66 19.26
CA ALA A 149 -17.84 1.43 20.66
C ALA A 149 -19.08 1.01 21.46
N GLU A 150 -20.22 1.66 21.22
CA GLU A 150 -21.50 1.31 21.83
C GLU A 150 -21.98 -0.08 21.39
N ALA A 151 -21.91 -0.40 20.10
CA ALA A 151 -22.26 -1.71 19.57
C ALA A 151 -21.37 -2.82 20.17
N GLY A 152 -20.06 -2.55 20.34
CA GLY A 152 -19.12 -3.46 20.98
C GLY A 152 -19.47 -3.73 22.44
N GLN A 153 -19.83 -2.69 23.22
CA GLN A 153 -20.30 -2.85 24.60
C GLN A 153 -21.59 -3.67 24.68
N LEU A 154 -22.53 -3.42 23.77
CA LEU A 154 -23.80 -4.15 23.71
C LEU A 154 -23.60 -5.63 23.36
N LEU A 155 -22.66 -5.92 22.45
CA LEU A 155 -22.29 -7.28 22.07
C LEU A 155 -21.63 -8.01 23.24
N GLN A 156 -20.69 -7.35 23.93
CA GLN A 156 -20.04 -7.90 25.11
C GLN A 156 -21.06 -8.20 26.22
N ALA A 157 -21.98 -7.28 26.49
CA ALA A 157 -23.06 -7.50 27.45
C ALA A 157 -23.95 -8.69 27.07
N LYS A 158 -24.23 -8.89 25.77
CA LYS A 158 -24.97 -10.07 25.30
C LYS A 158 -24.18 -11.37 25.45
N VAL A 159 -22.88 -11.35 25.22
CA VAL A 159 -21.99 -12.50 25.44
C VAL A 159 -21.94 -12.85 26.93
N ASP A 160 -21.78 -11.85 27.80
CA ASP A 160 -21.74 -12.04 29.26
C ASP A 160 -23.09 -12.51 29.84
N ALA A 161 -24.20 -12.09 29.22
CA ALA A 161 -25.54 -12.56 29.56
C ALA A 161 -25.89 -13.92 28.94
N ALA A 162 -25.09 -14.42 27.99
CA ALA A 162 -25.37 -15.69 27.33
C ALA A 162 -25.24 -16.85 28.34
N PRO A 163 -26.27 -17.70 28.52
CA PRO A 163 -26.25 -18.79 29.50
C PRO A 163 -25.08 -19.76 29.29
N GLN A 164 -24.69 -19.97 28.04
CA GLN A 164 -23.58 -20.84 27.65
C GLN A 164 -22.24 -20.29 28.16
N TYR A 165 -21.99 -19.00 27.99
CA TYR A 165 -20.79 -18.33 28.48
C TYR A 165 -20.73 -18.33 30.01
N GLN A 166 -21.84 -18.00 30.67
CA GLN A 166 -21.93 -18.04 32.14
C GLN A 166 -21.68 -19.45 32.70
N ASN A 167 -22.18 -20.49 32.03
CA ASN A 167 -21.93 -21.87 32.43
C ASN A 167 -20.45 -22.26 32.27
N ILE A 168 -19.80 -21.84 31.18
CA ILE A 168 -18.37 -22.06 30.96
C ILE A 168 -17.54 -21.33 32.03
N VAL A 169 -17.87 -20.07 32.33
CA VAL A 169 -17.18 -19.28 33.37
C VAL A 169 -17.32 -19.95 34.74
N ARG A 170 -18.52 -20.43 35.12
CA ARG A 170 -18.71 -21.19 36.38
C ARG A 170 -17.91 -22.48 36.39
N MET A 171 -17.88 -23.22 35.29
CA MET A 171 -17.14 -24.47 35.17
C MET A 171 -15.63 -24.23 35.32
N MET A 172 -15.11 -23.18 34.67
CA MET A 172 -13.70 -22.77 34.77
C MET A 172 -13.35 -22.35 36.19
N LYS A 173 -14.20 -21.55 36.84
CA LYS A 173 -13.99 -21.13 38.23
C LYS A 173 -13.93 -22.33 39.17
N LYS A 174 -14.89 -23.26 39.05
CA LYS A 174 -14.93 -24.49 39.85
C LYS A 174 -13.70 -25.37 39.60
N LYS A 175 -13.26 -25.51 38.35
CA LYS A 175 -12.03 -26.25 38.03
C LYS A 175 -10.78 -25.60 38.60
N ASN A 176 -10.70 -24.26 38.60
CA ASN A 176 -9.58 -23.57 39.24
C ASN A 176 -9.58 -23.76 40.76
N GLU A 177 -10.75 -23.72 41.41
CA GLU A 177 -10.87 -24.03 42.84
C GLU A 177 -10.45 -25.48 43.14
N GLU A 178 -10.87 -26.45 42.33
CA GLU A 178 -10.44 -27.85 42.45
C GLU A 178 -8.92 -28.02 42.23
N ILE A 179 -8.32 -27.25 41.31
CA ILE A 179 -6.87 -27.26 41.08
C ILE A 179 -6.12 -26.70 42.28
N GLU A 180 -6.57 -25.59 42.87
CA GLU A 180 -5.95 -25.02 44.06
C GLU A 180 -6.08 -25.94 45.28
N GLU A 181 -7.25 -26.56 45.50
CA GLU A 181 -7.40 -27.57 46.56
C GLU A 181 -6.50 -28.79 46.36
N LEU A 182 -6.26 -29.20 45.11
CA LEU A 182 -5.34 -30.29 44.79
C LEU A 182 -3.88 -29.87 45.02
N ARG A 183 -3.52 -28.62 44.72
CA ARG A 183 -2.19 -28.06 45.02
C ARG A 183 -1.93 -28.01 46.52
N ASP A 184 -2.87 -27.47 47.29
CA ASP A 184 -2.81 -27.43 48.76
C ASP A 184 -2.66 -28.83 49.38
N ARG A 185 -3.32 -29.85 48.80
CA ARG A 185 -3.20 -31.25 49.25
C ARG A 185 -1.90 -31.93 48.85
N LEU A 186 -1.29 -31.50 47.74
CA LEU A 186 0.00 -32.00 47.27
C LEU A 186 1.19 -31.35 47.98
N GLY A 187 0.95 -30.29 48.77
CA GLY A 187 1.96 -29.65 49.61
C GLY A 187 2.98 -28.82 48.84
N GLU A 188 2.56 -28.22 47.70
CA GLU A 188 3.25 -27.07 47.09
C GLU A 188 2.70 -25.75 47.64
#